data_AF-A0A854ZQE2-F1
#
_entry.id   AF-A0A854ZQE2-F1
#
_cell.length_a   1.000
_cell.length_b   1.000
_cell.length_c   1.000
_cell.angle_alpha   90.00
_cell.angle_beta   90.00
_cell.angle_gamma   90.00
#
_symmetry.space_group_name_H-M   'P 1'
#
loop_
_entity.id
_entity.type
_entity.pdbx_description
1 polymer ?
#
loop_
_entity_poly.entity_id
_entity_poly.type
_entity_poly.pdbx_seq_one_letter_code
_entity_poly.pdbx_strand_id
1 'polypeptide(L)'
;MNFMQTALNFNGLTFPSQQATLTKQEKKLYDLLPVGKENAVQGSYLANILHINKRTVISIVRKLRLKHFDVGSTTNNGYYRFKTPKEYAEYIKTAQMEYIRRGQVLKAMENTPMAQQIAIISNKKEA
;
A
#
# COMPACT_ATOMS: atom_id res chain seq x y z
N MET A 1 -5.84 10.42 -36.31
CA MET A 1 -6.57 9.45 -35.46
C MET A 1 -6.04 9.58 -34.05
N ASN A 2 -6.82 10.15 -33.13
CA ASN A 2 -6.37 10.46 -31.77
C ASN A 2 -7.15 9.58 -30.78
N PHE A 3 -6.62 8.40 -30.44
CA PHE A 3 -7.15 7.56 -29.36
C PHE A 3 -6.31 7.79 -28.10
N MET A 4 -6.60 8.88 -27.39
CA MET A 4 -6.06 9.16 -26.06
C MET A 4 -7.22 9.18 -25.06
N GLN A 5 -7.87 8.03 -24.89
CA GLN A 5 -8.72 7.81 -23.72
C GLN A 5 -7.79 7.37 -22.58
N THR A 6 -7.11 8.35 -21.98
CA THR A 6 -6.10 8.18 -20.91
C THR A 6 -6.72 7.95 -19.53
N ALA A 7 -8.04 8.03 -19.41
CA ALA A 7 -8.80 7.67 -18.23
C ALA A 7 -10.15 7.04 -18.64
N LEU A 8 -10.55 5.97 -17.95
CA LEU A 8 -11.91 5.45 -18.06
C LEU A 8 -12.79 6.23 -17.09
N ASN A 9 -13.84 6.87 -17.61
CA ASN A 9 -14.77 7.65 -16.81
C ASN A 9 -16.11 6.92 -16.74
N PHE A 10 -16.48 6.43 -15.56
CA PHE A 10 -17.78 5.81 -15.32
C PHE A 10 -18.51 6.59 -14.22
N ASN A 11 -19.59 7.30 -14.57
CA ASN A 11 -20.44 8.03 -13.62
C ASN A 11 -19.67 8.95 -12.65
N GLY A 12 -18.69 9.69 -13.15
CA GLY A 12 -17.86 10.60 -12.34
C GLY A 12 -16.67 9.93 -11.64
N LEU A 13 -16.50 8.61 -11.76
CA LEU A 13 -15.29 7.90 -11.34
C LEU A 13 -14.26 7.94 -12.46
N THR A 14 -13.13 8.58 -12.21
CA THR A 14 -11.97 8.61 -13.09
C THR A 14 -11.01 7.49 -12.69
N PHE A 15 -10.84 6.50 -13.55
CA PHE A 15 -9.81 5.49 -13.39
C PHE A 15 -8.59 5.93 -14.21
N PRO A 16 -7.48 6.33 -13.56
CA PRO A 16 -6.28 6.62 -14.30
C PRO A 16 -5.88 5.36 -15.06
N SER A 17 -5.67 5.45 -16.37
CA SER A 17 -4.99 4.35 -17.06
C SER A 17 -3.63 4.16 -16.37
N GLN A 18 -3.16 2.91 -16.26
CA GLN A 18 -1.87 2.58 -15.63
C GLN A 18 -0.71 3.21 -16.45
N GLN A 19 -0.54 4.51 -16.29
CA GLN A 19 0.46 5.36 -16.96
C GLN A 19 1.65 5.63 -16.06
N ALA A 20 1.62 5.16 -14.81
CA ALA A 20 2.70 5.35 -13.89
C ALA A 20 3.92 4.52 -14.34
N THR A 21 4.95 5.21 -14.84
CA THR A 21 6.23 4.59 -15.19
C THR A 21 6.81 3.91 -13.96
N LEU A 22 6.94 2.58 -14.03
CA LEU A 22 7.66 1.80 -13.03
C LEU A 22 9.16 1.99 -13.23
N THR A 23 9.88 2.20 -12.13
CA THR A 23 11.34 2.07 -12.15
C THR A 23 11.73 0.64 -12.51
N LYS A 24 12.97 0.44 -12.98
CA LYS A 24 13.48 -0.92 -13.31
C LYS A 24 13.31 -1.88 -12.14
N GLN A 25 13.50 -1.42 -10.91
CA GLN A 25 13.40 -2.25 -9.71
C GLN A 25 11.94 -2.56 -9.32
N GLU A 26 11.04 -1.57 -9.40
CA GLU A 26 9.61 -1.79 -9.19
C GLU A 26 9.05 -2.78 -10.20
N LYS A 27 9.43 -2.66 -11.48
CA LYS A 27 9.03 -3.59 -12.54
C LYS A 27 9.51 -5.01 -12.24
N LYS A 28 10.80 -5.19 -11.93
CA LYS A 28 11.35 -6.51 -11.55
C LYS A 28 10.59 -7.15 -10.40
N LEU A 29 10.24 -6.39 -9.36
CA LEU A 29 9.47 -6.92 -8.24
C LEU A 29 8.05 -7.28 -8.66
N TYR A 30 7.38 -6.40 -9.40
CA TYR A 30 6.02 -6.62 -9.88
C TYR A 30 5.91 -7.87 -10.76
N ASP A 31 6.88 -8.08 -11.65
CA ASP A 31 6.94 -9.24 -12.55
C ASP A 31 7.11 -10.57 -11.78
N LEU A 32 7.71 -10.54 -10.57
CA LEU A 32 7.83 -11.69 -9.68
C LEU A 32 6.58 -11.96 -8.84
N LEU A 33 5.60 -11.06 -8.82
CA LEU A 33 4.38 -11.27 -8.05
C LEU A 33 3.46 -12.27 -8.77
N PRO A 34 3.11 -13.38 -8.13
CA PRO A 34 2.18 -14.35 -8.69
C PRO A 34 0.77 -13.76 -8.71
N VAL A 35 -0.08 -14.29 -9.60
CA VAL A 35 -1.49 -13.93 -9.67
C VAL A 35 -2.30 -14.85 -8.76
N GLY A 36 -3.21 -14.29 -7.97
CA GLY A 36 -4.07 -15.02 -7.04
C GLY A 36 -3.51 -15.07 -5.62
N LYS A 37 -4.39 -14.87 -4.64
CA LYS A 37 -4.06 -14.87 -3.21
C LYS A 37 -3.51 -16.22 -2.74
N GLU A 38 -4.00 -17.31 -3.34
CA GLU A 38 -3.57 -18.67 -3.08
C GLU A 38 -2.08 -18.91 -3.39
N ASN A 39 -1.50 -18.10 -4.29
CA ASN A 39 -0.13 -18.22 -4.74
C ASN A 39 0.82 -17.24 -4.04
N ALA A 40 0.35 -16.47 -3.05
CA ALA A 40 1.12 -15.38 -2.47
C ALA A 40 2.50 -15.81 -1.97
N VAL A 41 3.54 -15.09 -2.40
CA VAL A 41 4.94 -15.38 -2.05
C VAL A 41 5.44 -14.50 -0.93
N GLN A 42 6.28 -15.07 -0.06
CA GLN A 42 6.84 -14.37 1.08
C GLN A 42 7.73 -13.19 0.66
N GLY A 43 7.64 -12.08 1.39
CA GLY A 43 8.55 -10.93 1.19
C GLY A 43 10.03 -11.27 1.32
N SER A 44 10.38 -12.28 2.13
CA SER A 44 11.74 -12.82 2.23
C SER A 44 12.23 -13.47 0.95
N TYR A 45 11.36 -14.21 0.27
CA TYR A 45 11.67 -14.86 -1.00
C TYR A 45 11.96 -13.81 -2.08
N LEU A 46 11.11 -12.78 -2.19
CA LEU A 46 11.31 -11.66 -3.12
C LEU A 46 12.60 -10.89 -2.82
N ALA A 47 12.89 -10.64 -1.53
CA ALA A 47 14.11 -9.98 -1.09
C ALA A 47 15.36 -10.75 -1.53
N ASN A 48 15.36 -12.08 -1.35
CA ASN A 48 16.47 -12.94 -1.73
C ASN A 48 16.70 -12.94 -3.26
N ILE A 49 15.64 -13.13 -4.05
CA ILE A 49 15.74 -13.15 -5.53
C ILE A 49 16.27 -11.83 -6.09
N LEU A 50 15.84 -10.71 -5.50
CA LEU A 50 16.21 -9.39 -5.99
C LEU A 50 17.50 -8.84 -5.35
N HIS A 51 18.12 -9.59 -4.43
CA HIS A 51 19.28 -9.15 -3.65
C HIS A 51 19.05 -7.79 -2.94
N ILE A 52 17.87 -7.63 -2.32
CA ILE A 52 17.49 -6.43 -1.56
C ILE A 52 17.00 -6.81 -0.18
N ASN A 53 16.90 -5.83 0.72
CA ASN A 53 16.35 -6.08 2.04
C ASN A 53 14.80 -6.12 2.02
N LYS A 54 14.21 -6.76 3.04
CA LYS A 54 12.75 -6.90 3.17
C LYS A 54 12.02 -5.56 3.30
N ARG A 55 12.63 -4.53 3.90
CA ARG A 55 12.03 -3.18 4.00
C ARG A 55 11.90 -2.53 2.62
N THR A 56 12.86 -2.78 1.73
CA THR A 56 12.80 -2.32 0.33
C THR A 56 11.66 -3.00 -0.42
N VAL A 57 11.43 -4.30 -0.21
CA VAL A 57 10.25 -5.02 -0.77
C VAL A 57 8.95 -4.35 -0.32
N ILE A 58 8.79 -4.12 0.99
CA ILE A 58 7.60 -3.46 1.56
C ILE A 58 7.39 -2.07 0.95
N SER A 59 8.48 -1.28 0.84
CA SER A 59 8.44 0.07 0.26
C SER A 59 8.03 0.05 -1.21
N ILE A 60 8.59 -0.87 -2.01
CA ILE A 60 8.24 -1.03 -3.43
C ILE A 60 6.77 -1.44 -3.57
N VAL A 61 6.30 -2.43 -2.80
CA VAL A 61 4.89 -2.85 -2.84
C VAL A 61 3.95 -1.70 -2.49
N ARG A 62 4.29 -0.89 -1.47
CA ARG A 62 3.54 0.32 -1.15
C ARG A 62 3.50 1.30 -2.34
N LYS A 63 4.64 1.54 -3.00
CA LYS A 63 4.70 2.41 -4.18
C LYS A 63 3.86 1.88 -5.34
N LEU A 64 3.88 0.57 -5.60
CA LEU A 64 3.03 -0.06 -6.62
C LEU A 64 1.54 0.23 -6.37
N ARG A 65 1.07 0.08 -5.13
CA ARG A 65 -0.33 0.38 -4.76
C ARG A 65 -0.66 1.87 -4.93
N LEU A 66 0.25 2.76 -4.53
CA LEU A 66 0.10 4.22 -4.75
C LEU A 66 0.08 4.59 -6.23
N LYS A 67 0.69 3.77 -7.09
CA LYS A 67 0.66 3.86 -8.55
C LYS A 67 -0.53 3.12 -9.19
N HIS A 68 -1.52 2.69 -8.39
CA HIS A 68 -2.74 2.02 -8.84
C HIS A 68 -2.50 0.64 -9.49
N PHE A 69 -1.45 -0.07 -9.07
CA PHE A 69 -1.27 -1.48 -9.44
C PHE A 69 -2.04 -2.41 -8.50
N ASP A 70 -2.65 -3.43 -9.08
CA ASP A 70 -3.46 -4.44 -8.40
C ASP A 70 -2.61 -5.42 -7.59
N VAL A 71 -2.12 -4.96 -6.44
CA VAL A 71 -1.21 -5.72 -5.56
C VAL A 71 -1.79 -5.89 -4.16
N GLY A 72 -2.09 -7.13 -3.81
CA GLY A 72 -2.56 -7.54 -2.48
C GLY A 72 -1.42 -7.94 -1.55
N SER A 73 -1.75 -8.16 -0.28
CA SER A 73 -0.88 -8.88 0.65
C SER A 73 -1.70 -9.68 1.65
N THR A 74 -1.11 -10.75 2.17
CA THR A 74 -1.66 -11.55 3.26
C THR A 74 -1.15 -11.06 4.61
N THR A 75 -1.78 -11.49 5.71
CA THR A 75 -1.36 -11.18 7.09
C THR A 75 0.05 -11.68 7.42
N ASN A 76 0.52 -12.71 6.71
CA ASN A 76 1.83 -13.33 6.91
C ASN A 76 2.89 -12.79 5.94
N ASN A 77 2.76 -11.53 5.49
CA ASN A 77 3.69 -10.87 4.55
C ASN A 77 3.86 -11.60 3.19
N GLY A 78 2.82 -12.29 2.74
CA GLY A 78 2.74 -12.81 1.36
C GLY A 78 2.27 -11.72 0.40
N TYR A 79 2.87 -11.62 -0.79
CA TYR A 79 2.52 -10.65 -1.83
C TYR A 79 2.06 -11.34 -3.11
N TYR A 80 1.08 -10.75 -3.79
CA TYR A 80 0.45 -11.28 -4.99
C TYR A 80 -0.25 -10.17 -5.79
N ARG A 81 -0.62 -10.46 -7.03
CA ARG A 81 -1.50 -9.66 -7.87
C ARG A 81 -2.93 -10.19 -7.78
N PHE A 82 -3.91 -9.29 -7.70
CA PHE A 82 -5.32 -9.71 -7.62
C PHE A 82 -5.72 -10.50 -8.87
N LYS A 83 -6.32 -11.67 -8.67
CA LYS A 83 -6.89 -12.52 -9.74
C LYS A 83 -8.36 -12.20 -10.00
N THR A 84 -9.08 -11.77 -8.96
CA THR A 84 -10.53 -11.54 -9.03
C THR A 84 -10.94 -10.28 -8.28
N PRO A 85 -12.08 -9.65 -8.65
CA PRO A 85 -12.65 -8.54 -7.88
C PRO A 85 -12.95 -8.89 -6.43
N LYS A 86 -13.28 -10.16 -6.15
CA LYS A 86 -13.51 -10.65 -4.78
C LYS A 86 -12.25 -10.52 -3.92
N GLU A 87 -11.08 -10.90 -4.45
CA GLU A 87 -9.81 -10.74 -3.72
C GLU A 87 -9.49 -9.28 -3.43
N TYR A 88 -9.74 -8.39 -4.40
CA TYR A 88 -9.60 -6.95 -4.20
C TYR A 88 -10.52 -6.46 -3.06
N ALA A 89 -11.81 -6.80 -3.12
CA ALA A 89 -12.79 -6.39 -2.12
C ALA A 89 -12.44 -6.90 -0.71
N GLU A 90 -12.01 -8.16 -0.58
CA GLU A 90 -11.53 -8.73 0.69
C GLU A 90 -10.32 -7.99 1.23
N TYR A 91 -9.36 -7.67 0.36
CA TYR A 91 -8.15 -6.94 0.74
C TYR A 91 -8.48 -5.53 1.22
N ILE A 92 -9.32 -4.78 0.48
CA ILE A 92 -9.73 -3.43 0.88
C ILE A 92 -10.51 -3.44 2.20
N LYS A 93 -11.44 -4.39 2.39
CA LYS A 93 -12.17 -4.55 3.65
C LYS A 93 -11.20 -4.73 4.83
N THR A 94 -10.19 -5.58 4.67
CA THR A 94 -9.19 -5.84 5.71
C THR A 94 -8.34 -4.60 5.98
N ALA A 95 -7.85 -3.94 4.92
CA ALA A 95 -7.05 -2.72 5.04
C ALA A 95 -7.83 -1.57 5.71
N GLN A 96 -9.12 -1.43 5.42
CA GLN A 96 -9.98 -0.44 6.06
C GLN A 96 -10.11 -0.69 7.56
N MET A 97 -10.30 -1.94 7.98
CA MET A 97 -10.36 -2.30 9.39
C MET A 97 -9.04 -2.03 10.12
N GLU A 98 -7.90 -2.31 9.47
CA GLU A 98 -6.59 -1.97 10.02
C GLU A 98 -6.39 -0.45 10.14
N TYR A 99 -6.84 0.32 9.15
CA TYR A 99 -6.79 1.79 9.21
C TYR A 99 -7.60 2.33 10.39
N ILE A 100 -8.83 1.84 10.58
CA ILE A 100 -9.69 2.23 11.72
C ILE A 100 -9.01 1.90 13.06
N ARG A 101 -8.48 0.69 13.21
CA ARG A 101 -7.77 0.28 14.44
C ARG A 101 -6.56 1.16 14.72
N ARG A 102 -5.76 1.48 13.69
CA ARG A 102 -4.63 2.41 13.82
C ARG A 102 -5.10 3.79 14.26
N GLY A 103 -6.21 4.29 13.71
CA GLY A 103 -6.81 5.56 14.12
C GLY A 103 -7.25 5.57 15.59
N GLN A 104 -7.86 4.48 16.07
CA GLN A 104 -8.23 4.34 17.48
C GLN A 104 -7.02 4.42 18.42
N VAL A 105 -5.91 3.75 18.05
CA VAL A 105 -4.66 3.82 18.82
C VAL A 105 -4.10 5.24 18.81
N LEU A 106 -4.03 5.91 17.65
CA LEU A 106 -3.54 7.28 17.56
C LEU A 106 -4.35 8.25 18.44
N LYS A 107 -5.68 8.14 18.42
CA LYS A 107 -6.57 8.94 19.28
C LYS A 107 -6.33 8.68 20.78
N ALA A 108 -6.04 7.45 21.17
CA ALA A 108 -5.68 7.15 22.55
C ALA A 108 -4.33 7.78 22.93
N MET A 109 -3.35 7.77 22.01
CA MET A 109 -2.01 8.32 22.23
C MET A 109 -2.00 9.83 22.47
N GLU A 110 -2.95 10.57 21.91
CA GLU A 110 -3.15 12.01 22.13
C GLU A 110 -3.39 12.37 23.60
N ASN A 111 -3.81 11.41 24.42
CA ASN A 111 -4.15 11.61 25.83
C ASN A 111 -3.09 11.05 26.79
N THR A 112 -1.92 10.64 26.28
CA THR A 112 -0.84 10.11 27.12
C THR A 112 -0.12 11.20 27.90
N PRO A 113 0.55 10.88 29.02
CA PRO A 113 1.38 11.85 29.74
C PRO A 113 2.46 12.49 28.86
N MET A 114 3.01 11.76 27.88
CA MET A 114 3.98 12.30 26.93
C MET A 114 3.34 13.34 26.00
N ALA A 115 2.11 13.09 25.50
CA ALA A 115 1.39 14.07 24.70
C ALA A 115 1.08 15.36 25.49
N GLN A 116 0.74 15.22 26.78
CA GLN A 116 0.58 16.37 27.68
C GLN A 116 1.89 17.16 27.85
N GLN A 117 3.02 16.47 28.05
CA GLN A 117 4.33 17.12 28.15
C GLN A 117 4.68 17.90 26.86
N ILE A 118 4.42 17.31 25.69
CA ILE A 118 4.63 17.97 24.40
C ILE A 118 3.77 19.25 24.31
N ALA A 119 2.49 19.19 24.67
CA ALA A 119 1.59 20.35 24.63
C ALA A 119 2.08 21.49 25.56
N ILE A 120 2.54 21.15 26.76
CA ILE A 120 3.10 22.13 27.71
C ILE A 120 4.38 22.77 27.15
N ILE A 121 5.27 21.99 26.53
CA ILE A 121 6.52 22.50 25.94
C ILE A 121 6.22 23.43 24.76
N SER A 122 5.29 23.05 23.88
CA SER A 122 4.91 23.86 22.73
C SER A 122 4.33 25.22 23.16
N ASN A 123 3.40 25.24 24.11
CA ASN A 123 2.81 26.48 24.61
C ASN A 123 3.81 27.40 25.33
N LYS A 124 4.88 26.85 25.93
CA LYS A 124 5.94 27.64 26.57
C LYS A 124 6.94 28.26 25.59
N LYS A 125 6.98 27.83 24.33
CA LYS A 125 7.85 28.41 23.29
C LYS A 125 7.18 29.58 22.56
N GLU A 126 5.87 29.73 22.68
CA GLU A 126 5.08 30.79 22.04
C GLU A 126 4.79 31.99 22.97
N ALA A 127 5.27 31.93 24.22
CA ALA A 127 5.16 32.99 25.24
C ALA A 127 6.53 33.58 25.56
#